data_AF-A0AAE3ZJN9-F1
#
_entry.id   AF-A0AAE3ZJN9-F1
#
_cell.length_a   1.000
_cell.length_b   1.000
_cell.length_c   1.000
_cell.angle_alpha   90.00
_cell.angle_beta   90.00
_cell.angle_gamma   90.00
#
_symmetry.space_group_name_H-M   'P 1'
#
loop_
_entity.id
_entity.type
_entity.pdbx_description
1 polymer ?
#
loop_
_entity_poly.entity_id
_entity_poly.type
_entity_poly.pdbx_seq_one_letter_code
_entity_poly.pdbx_strand_id
1 'polypeptide(L)'
;MADGWAVDPDQIRDHATAVDGLAGRIDTVQGASAHIARNDEAYGLLCGWIGAVLEGRHQRQDELTGRLQSNLRTAAELLRRSADGYDAADADSAAGLRSIGSRLDP
;
A
#
# COMPACT_ATOMS: atom_id res chain seq x y z
N MET A 1 12.31 31.92 4.50
CA MET A 1 10.88 31.85 4.17
C MET A 1 10.61 30.38 3.94
N ALA A 2 9.73 29.76 4.71
CA ALA A 2 9.45 28.35 4.54
C ALA A 2 8.79 28.17 3.17
N ASP A 3 9.39 27.38 2.29
CA ASP A 3 8.70 26.88 1.10
C ASP A 3 7.59 25.94 1.61
N GLY A 4 6.46 26.55 1.95
CA GLY A 4 5.26 25.84 2.36
C GLY A 4 4.72 25.11 1.15
N TRP A 5 5.04 23.83 1.04
CA TRP A 5 4.37 22.96 0.10
C TRP A 5 2.90 22.91 0.50
N ALA A 6 2.04 23.47 -0.36
CA ALA A 6 0.59 23.30 -0.27
C ALA A 6 0.26 21.85 -0.62
N VAL A 7 0.40 20.97 0.38
CA VAL A 7 -0.01 19.57 0.28
C VAL A 7 -1.45 19.48 0.75
N ASP A 8 -2.27 18.84 -0.07
CA ASP A 8 -3.64 18.49 0.26
C ASP A 8 -3.65 17.10 0.94
N PRO A 9 -3.96 17.02 2.25
CA PRO A 9 -3.99 15.76 2.98
C PRO A 9 -4.99 14.75 2.40
N ASP A 10 -6.06 15.22 1.76
CA ASP A 10 -7.07 14.33 1.16
C ASP A 10 -6.53 13.66 -0.10
N GLN A 11 -5.71 14.36 -0.91
CA GLN A 11 -5.01 13.73 -2.03
C GLN A 11 -4.03 12.63 -1.57
N ILE A 12 -3.40 12.79 -0.39
CA ILE A 12 -2.57 11.73 0.19
C ILE A 12 -3.42 10.52 0.59
N ARG A 13 -4.61 10.75 1.17
CA ARG A 13 -5.54 9.68 1.55
C ARG A 13 -6.09 8.94 0.34
N ASP A 14 -6.39 9.66 -0.73
CA ASP A 14 -6.78 9.08 -2.02
C ASP A 14 -5.66 8.22 -2.60
N HIS A 15 -4.42 8.69 -2.54
CA HIS A 15 -3.27 7.89 -2.99
C HIS A 15 -3.08 6.63 -2.13
N ALA A 16 -3.21 6.74 -0.80
CA ALA A 16 -3.17 5.57 0.09
C ALA A 16 -4.24 4.53 -0.29
N THR A 17 -5.45 4.98 -0.63
CA THR A 17 -6.55 4.11 -1.10
C THR A 17 -6.21 3.45 -2.43
N ALA A 18 -5.59 4.17 -3.36
CA ALA A 18 -5.13 3.59 -4.63
C ALA A 18 -4.03 2.52 -4.43
N VAL A 19 -3.11 2.76 -3.48
CA VAL A 19 -2.06 1.79 -3.11
C VAL A 19 -2.67 0.54 -2.47
N ASP A 20 -3.66 0.69 -1.59
CA ASP A 20 -4.40 -0.46 -1.03
C ASP A 20 -5.12 -1.26 -2.13
N GLY A 21 -5.69 -0.58 -3.13
CA GLY A 21 -6.27 -1.21 -4.32
C GLY A 21 -5.25 -2.04 -5.11
N LEU A 22 -4.02 -1.55 -5.26
CA LEU A 22 -2.94 -2.31 -5.89
C LEU A 22 -2.55 -3.54 -5.06
N ALA A 23 -2.45 -3.40 -3.74
CA ALA A 23 -2.18 -4.51 -2.83
C ALA A 23 -3.28 -5.59 -2.91
N GLY A 24 -4.55 -5.19 -3.06
CA GLY A 24 -5.67 -6.11 -3.29
C GLY A 24 -5.58 -6.86 -4.61
N ARG A 25 -5.18 -6.20 -5.70
CA ARG A 25 -4.96 -6.87 -7.00
C ARG A 25 -3.86 -7.92 -6.93
N ILE A 26 -2.82 -7.67 -6.13
CA ILE A 26 -1.76 -8.64 -5.87
C ILE A 26 -2.29 -9.88 -5.13
N ASP A 27 -3.21 -9.69 -4.18
CA ASP A 27 -3.88 -10.79 -3.48
C ASP A 27 -4.65 -11.68 -4.46
N THR A 28 -5.37 -11.08 -5.41
CA THR A 28 -6.06 -11.81 -6.49
C THR A 28 -5.09 -12.62 -7.35
N VAL A 29 -3.92 -12.07 -7.69
CA VAL A 29 -2.89 -12.78 -8.46
C VAL A 29 -2.36 -13.99 -7.68
N GLN A 30 -2.09 -13.85 -6.38
CA GLN A 30 -1.67 -14.98 -5.54
C GLN A 30 -2.75 -16.06 -5.45
N GLY A 31 -4.01 -15.66 -5.23
CA GLY A 31 -5.13 -16.60 -5.21
C GLY A 31 -5.27 -17.39 -6.51
N ALA A 32 -5.09 -16.73 -7.67
CA ALA A 32 -5.08 -17.38 -8.97
C ALA A 32 -3.88 -18.32 -9.15
N SER A 33 -2.68 -17.88 -8.75
CA SER A 33 -1.43 -18.68 -8.80
C SER A 33 -1.57 -19.99 -8.00
N ALA A 34 -2.07 -19.89 -6.76
CA ALA A 34 -2.29 -21.04 -5.87
C ALA A 34 -3.38 -22.01 -6.36
N HIS A 35 -4.26 -21.57 -7.25
CA HIS A 35 -5.23 -22.44 -7.91
C HIS A 35 -4.58 -23.27 -9.03
N ILE A 36 -3.66 -22.67 -9.79
CA ILE A 36 -2.96 -23.32 -10.91
C ILE A 36 -1.92 -24.34 -10.43
N ALA A 37 -1.22 -24.06 -9.34
CA ALA A 37 -0.20 -24.94 -8.75
C ALA A 37 -0.72 -26.33 -8.32
N ARG A 38 -2.04 -26.48 -8.12
CA ARG A 38 -2.66 -27.74 -7.66
C ARG A 38 -3.24 -28.61 -8.76
N ASN A 39 -2.94 -28.33 -10.03
CA ASN A 39 -3.41 -29.14 -11.15
C ASN A 39 -2.32 -30.11 -11.64
N ASP A 40 -2.08 -31.16 -10.85
CA ASP A 40 -1.12 -32.23 -11.15
C ASP A 40 -1.50 -33.04 -12.40
N GLU A 41 -2.74 -32.93 -12.88
CA GLU A 41 -3.22 -33.58 -14.10
C GLU A 41 -2.94 -32.78 -15.38
N ALA A 42 -2.57 -31.49 -15.27
CA ALA A 42 -2.46 -30.58 -16.41
C ALA A 42 -1.38 -30.96 -17.43
N TYR A 43 -0.32 -31.66 -17.00
CA TYR A 43 0.86 -31.92 -17.84
C TYR A 43 0.98 -33.39 -18.29
N GLY A 44 0.18 -34.30 -17.74
CA GLY A 44 0.25 -35.74 -18.06
C GLY A 44 1.57 -36.42 -17.66
N LEU A 45 1.58 -37.75 -17.69
CA LEU A 45 2.67 -38.57 -17.11
C LEU A 45 4.06 -38.31 -17.74
N LEU A 46 4.10 -37.92 -19.02
CA LEU A 46 5.34 -37.71 -19.77
C LEU A 46 5.98 -36.33 -19.53
N CYS A 47 5.19 -35.33 -19.13
CA CYS A 47 5.68 -33.96 -18.89
C CYS A 47 5.71 -33.58 -17.40
N GLY A 48 5.56 -34.54 -16.47
CA GLY A 48 5.56 -34.27 -15.03
C GLY A 48 6.81 -33.54 -14.50
N TRP A 49 7.96 -33.70 -15.17
CA TRP A 49 9.19 -32.97 -14.84
C TRP A 49 9.07 -31.44 -15.07
N ILE A 50 8.22 -31.02 -16.02
CA ILE A 50 7.93 -29.60 -16.28
C ILE A 50 7.11 -29.02 -15.12
N GLY A 51 6.15 -29.80 -14.62
CA GLY A 51 5.35 -29.43 -13.44
C GLY A 51 6.22 -29.12 -12.23
N ALA A 52 7.21 -29.97 -11.92
CA ALA A 52 8.14 -29.74 -10.81
C ALA A 52 8.99 -28.47 -10.96
N VAL A 53 9.44 -28.15 -12.18
CA VAL A 53 10.22 -26.92 -12.44
C VAL A 53 9.34 -25.66 -12.34
N LEU A 54 8.09 -25.74 -12.79
CA LEU A 54 7.14 -24.63 -12.72
C LEU A 54 6.69 -24.39 -11.27
N GLU A 55 6.46 -25.45 -10.51
CA GLU A 55 6.09 -25.38 -9.09
C GLU A 55 7.16 -24.65 -8.26
N GLY A 56 8.43 -25.00 -8.44
CA GLY A 56 9.54 -24.30 -7.78
C GLY A 56 9.68 -22.82 -8.20
N ARG A 57 9.21 -22.45 -9.39
CA ARG A 57 9.15 -21.04 -9.83
C ARG A 57 7.95 -20.32 -9.19
N HIS A 58 6.79 -20.97 -9.14
CA HIS A 58 5.59 -20.43 -8.50
C HIS A 58 5.81 -20.15 -7.01
N GLN A 59 6.40 -21.08 -6.25
CA GLN A 59 6.67 -20.86 -4.83
C GLN A 59 7.58 -19.64 -4.57
N ARG A 60 8.65 -19.49 -5.38
CA ARG A 60 9.52 -18.31 -5.29
C ARG A 60 8.79 -17.02 -5.67
N GLN A 61 7.88 -17.10 -6.64
CA GLN A 61 7.07 -15.97 -7.06
C GLN A 61 6.06 -15.57 -5.97
N ASP A 62 5.49 -16.54 -5.25
CA ASP A 62 4.57 -16.30 -4.13
C ASP A 62 5.27 -15.56 -2.99
N GLU A 63 6.51 -15.94 -2.65
CA GLU A 63 7.34 -15.23 -1.66
C GLU A 63 7.56 -13.75 -2.04
N LEU A 64 7.98 -13.50 -3.29
CA LEU A 64 8.22 -12.13 -3.77
C LEU A 64 6.94 -11.30 -3.78
N THR A 65 5.85 -11.91 -4.23
CA THR A 65 4.53 -11.28 -4.31
C THR A 65 4.00 -10.95 -2.91
N GLY A 66 4.25 -11.82 -1.93
CA GLY A 66 3.85 -11.60 -0.54
C GLY A 66 4.62 -10.44 0.09
N ARG A 67 5.93 -10.36 -0.17
CA ARG A 67 6.76 -9.21 0.27
C ARG A 67 6.29 -7.90 -0.38
N LEU A 68 5.97 -7.92 -1.67
CA LEU A 68 5.44 -6.75 -2.37
C LEU A 68 4.11 -6.29 -1.77
N GLN A 69 3.18 -7.23 -1.50
CA GLN A 69 1.91 -6.92 -0.84
C GLN A 69 2.11 -6.24 0.53
N SER A 70 2.99 -6.81 1.36
CA SER A 70 3.32 -6.24 2.67
C SER A 70 3.88 -4.82 2.54
N ASN A 71 4.81 -4.60 1.60
CA ASN A 71 5.41 -3.29 1.40
C ASN A 71 4.39 -2.24 0.95
N LEU A 72 3.45 -2.61 0.09
CA LEU A 72 2.38 -1.70 -0.36
C LEU A 72 1.44 -1.31 0.80
N ARG A 73 1.06 -2.27 1.65
CA ARG A 73 0.25 -1.98 2.85
C ARG A 73 0.99 -1.03 3.80
N THR A 74 2.28 -1.26 4.04
CA THR A 74 3.11 -0.36 4.84
C THR A 74 3.18 1.04 4.21
N ALA A 75 3.34 1.13 2.89
CA ALA A 75 3.37 2.41 2.19
C ALA A 75 2.04 3.17 2.32
N ALA A 76 0.90 2.49 2.17
CA ALA A 76 -0.42 3.09 2.36
C ALA A 76 -0.62 3.60 3.80
N GLU A 77 -0.14 2.86 4.80
CA GLU A 77 -0.17 3.30 6.20
C GLU A 77 0.72 4.54 6.44
N LEU A 78 1.92 4.57 5.89
CA LEU A 78 2.81 5.72 5.99
C LEU A 78 2.22 6.97 5.32
N LEU A 79 1.56 6.82 4.18
CA LEU A 79 0.83 7.90 3.52
C LEU A 79 -0.26 8.46 4.42
N ARG A 80 -1.10 7.60 5.04
CA ARG A 80 -2.12 8.04 5.99
C ARG A 80 -1.52 8.81 7.17
N ARG A 81 -0.44 8.30 7.76
CA ARG A 81 0.27 8.99 8.85
C ARG A 81 0.85 10.34 8.41
N SER A 82 1.33 10.45 7.17
CA SER A 82 1.76 11.73 6.62
C SER A 82 0.61 12.72 6.49
N ALA A 83 -0.55 12.29 5.98
CA ALA A 83 -1.75 13.14 5.91
C ALA A 83 -2.17 13.64 7.31
N ASP A 84 -2.21 12.73 8.30
CA ASP A 84 -2.54 13.08 9.68
C ASP A 84 -1.52 14.07 10.28
N GLY A 85 -0.25 13.96 9.90
CA GLY A 85 0.79 14.92 10.29
C GLY A 85 0.57 16.32 9.73
N TYR A 86 0.08 16.45 8.48
CA TYR A 86 -0.29 17.74 7.91
C TYR A 86 -1.49 18.37 8.62
N ASP A 87 -2.55 17.59 8.87
CA ASP A 87 -3.73 18.08 9.59
C ASP A 87 -3.39 18.54 11.01
N ALA A 88 -2.52 17.80 11.71
CA ALA A 88 -2.05 18.20 13.03
C ALA A 88 -1.27 19.52 13.00
N ALA A 89 -0.35 19.68 12.04
CA ALA A 89 0.43 20.90 11.90
C ALA A 89 -0.45 22.13 11.56
N ASP A 90 -1.48 21.95 10.72
CA ASP A 90 -2.43 23.01 10.40
C ASP A 90 -3.30 23.38 11.62
N ALA A 91 -3.82 22.37 12.33
CA ALA A 91 -4.62 22.58 13.54
C ALA A 91 -3.83 23.31 14.64
N ASP A 92 -2.57 22.95 14.85
CA ASP A 92 -1.67 23.61 15.81
C ASP A 92 -1.41 25.07 15.40
N SER A 93 -1.17 25.31 14.11
CA SER A 93 -0.98 26.67 13.57
C SER A 93 -2.24 27.53 13.74
N ALA A 94 -3.42 26.98 13.43
CA ALA A 94 -4.70 27.65 13.60
C ALA A 94 -5.04 27.91 15.08
N ALA A 95 -4.68 27.01 15.99
CA ALA A 95 -4.82 27.22 17.43
C ALA A 95 -3.91 28.37 17.93
N GLY A 96 -2.65 28.40 17.47
CA GLY A 96 -1.71 29.48 17.79
C GLY A 96 -2.22 30.85 17.32
N LEU A 97 -2.73 30.93 16.08
CA LEU A 97 -3.29 32.16 15.52
C LEU A 97 -4.53 32.64 16.28
N ARG A 98 -5.46 31.74 16.64
CA ARG A 98 -6.64 32.07 17.46
C ARG A 98 -6.27 32.60 18.83
N SER A 99 -5.27 31.99 19.48
CA SER A 99 -4.75 32.43 20.78
C SER A 99 -4.13 33.82 20.72
N ILE A 100 -3.45 34.15 19.62
CA ILE A 100 -2.91 35.50 19.41
C ILE A 100 -4.06 36.50 19.16
N GLY A 101 -5.03 36.14 18.33
CA GLY A 101 -6.20 36.99 18.04
C GLY A 101 -7.00 37.34 19.28
N SER A 102 -7.29 36.36 20.15
CA SER A 102 -8.03 36.61 21.40
C SER A 102 -7.28 37.49 22.41
N ARG A 103 -5.97 37.69 22.25
CA ARG A 103 -5.18 38.62 23.06
C ARG A 103 -5.16 40.04 22.51
N LEU A 104 -5.58 40.22 21.25
CA LEU A 104 -5.57 41.50 20.54
C LEU A 104 -6.94 42.19 20.55
N ASP A 105 -8.04 41.44 20.70
CA ASP A 105 -9.40 41.96 20.95
C ASP A 105 -9.73 41.88 22.47
N PRO A 106 -9.61 42.98 23.24
CA PRO A 106 -9.94 43.03 24.67
C PRO A 106 -11.44 43.03 25.00
#